data_AF-A0AAV9JDM6-F1
#
_entry.id   AF-A0AAV9JDM6-F1
#
_cell.length_a   1.000
_cell.length_b   1.000
_cell.length_c   1.000
_cell.angle_alpha   90.00
_cell.angle_beta   90.00
_cell.angle_gamma   90.00
#
_symmetry.space_group_name_H-M   'P 1'
#
loop_
_entity.id
_entity.type
_entity.pdbx_description
1 polymer ?
#
loop_
_entity_poly.entity_id
_entity_poly.type
_entity_poly.pdbx_seq_one_letter_code
_entity_poly.pdbx_strand_id
1 'polypeptide(L)'
;MDYNDLARYGWSQPFAPQTEEYDEDDDQGLFDAAQKFAVDTTGKDPVRSNLAVSWGHLRDSQPVVGGPRYPVTKGEYANAYNPKRGVIFARSIYGPRTGGLRQNPPVTGSAVVPLSQWSDVTYLEWNYLSLNLPSTRQGLRAIVQSDIGNANTNSLIAKTLSAAGTSLTNYSGRTFSIDVGAELNFFAALLATPNASGTAWLLLQHRAQLGWKQINYIQVYCVFCGDDDEETYMIIGIRAHPAAAAAGGAGGSRRYLDDDNDNELYAALPALLEA
;
A
#
# COMPACT_ATOMS: atom_id res chain seq x y z
N MET A 1 5.16 13.93 11.80
CA MET A 1 6.14 12.84 11.91
C MET A 1 6.97 12.81 10.64
N ASP A 2 8.23 12.41 10.76
CA ASP A 2 9.18 12.20 9.66
C ASP A 2 9.67 10.75 9.62
N TYR A 3 10.47 10.40 8.62
CA TYR A 3 10.98 9.03 8.46
C TYR A 3 11.77 8.54 9.69
N ASN A 4 12.52 9.43 10.35
CA ASN A 4 13.30 9.10 11.54
C ASN A 4 12.42 8.84 12.78
N ASP A 5 11.13 9.22 12.76
CA ASP A 5 10.18 8.80 13.79
C ASP A 5 10.01 7.27 13.82
N LEU A 6 10.15 6.55 12.71
CA LEU A 6 10.03 5.08 12.69
C LEU A 6 10.93 4.45 13.76
N ALA A 7 12.22 4.77 13.72
CA ALA A 7 13.18 4.28 14.70
C ALA A 7 12.87 4.75 16.13
N ARG A 8 12.46 6.02 16.31
CA ARG A 8 12.10 6.58 17.63
C ARG A 8 10.90 5.89 18.26
N TYR A 9 9.97 5.42 17.45
CA TYR A 9 8.78 4.67 17.85
C TYR A 9 8.97 3.15 17.77
N GLY A 10 10.21 2.65 17.76
CA GLY A 10 10.50 1.21 17.91
C GLY A 10 10.38 0.38 16.64
N TRP A 11 10.17 1.01 15.48
CA TRP A 11 10.23 0.34 14.19
C TRP A 11 11.68 0.12 13.75
N SER A 12 11.90 -0.95 13.01
CA SER A 12 13.15 -1.29 12.34
C SER A 12 12.88 -2.22 11.18
N GLN A 13 13.72 -2.16 10.15
CA GLN A 13 13.67 -3.11 9.05
C GLN A 13 14.41 -4.39 9.47
N PRO A 14 13.75 -5.56 9.51
CA PRO A 14 14.41 -6.82 9.84
C PRO A 14 15.34 -7.31 8.72
N PHE A 15 15.12 -6.83 7.50
CA PHE A 15 15.87 -7.17 6.30
C PHE A 15 16.16 -5.88 5.52
N ALA A 16 17.30 -5.85 4.82
CA ALA A 16 17.59 -4.76 3.89
C ALA A 16 16.56 -4.75 2.75
N PRO A 17 16.15 -3.57 2.23
CA PRO A 17 15.25 -3.51 1.10
C PRO A 17 15.79 -4.31 -0.10
N GLN A 18 14.92 -5.02 -0.81
CA GLN A 18 15.31 -5.86 -1.94
C GLN A 18 14.49 -5.49 -3.17
N THR A 19 15.09 -5.65 -4.36
CA THR A 19 14.31 -5.67 -5.60
C THR A 19 13.41 -6.89 -5.58
N GLU A 20 12.13 -6.69 -5.87
CA GLU A 20 11.14 -7.75 -5.84
C GLU A 20 10.77 -8.18 -7.25
N GLU A 21 10.85 -9.50 -7.47
CA GLU A 21 10.47 -10.18 -8.69
C GLU A 21 9.08 -10.79 -8.52
N TYR A 22 8.33 -10.88 -9.61
CA TYR A 22 7.06 -11.58 -9.68
C TYR A 22 7.13 -12.56 -10.84
N ASP A 23 6.93 -13.84 -10.55
CA ASP A 23 6.84 -14.88 -11.57
C ASP A 23 5.37 -15.17 -11.92
N GLU A 24 5.11 -15.57 -13.16
CA GLU A 24 3.75 -15.91 -13.61
C GLU A 24 3.21 -17.16 -12.90
N ASP A 25 4.07 -18.14 -12.63
CA ASP A 25 3.67 -19.42 -12.04
C ASP A 25 3.46 -19.31 -10.51
N ASP A 26 4.36 -18.61 -9.81
CA ASP A 26 4.36 -18.54 -8.34
C ASP A 26 3.62 -17.31 -7.77
N ASP A 27 3.57 -16.20 -8.52
CA ASP A 27 3.03 -14.91 -8.07
C ASP A 27 1.95 -14.36 -9.01
N GLN A 28 1.22 -15.22 -9.73
CA GLN A 28 0.26 -14.83 -10.80
C GLN A 28 -0.58 -13.59 -10.45
N GLY A 29 -1.14 -13.54 -9.23
CA GLY A 29 -2.00 -12.43 -8.79
C GLY A 29 -1.28 -11.09 -8.68
N LEU A 30 0.00 -11.10 -8.29
CA LEU A 30 0.86 -9.92 -8.25
C LEU A 30 1.46 -9.62 -9.62
N PHE A 31 1.84 -10.65 -10.37
CA PHE A 31 2.35 -10.55 -11.74
C PHE A 31 1.36 -9.81 -12.65
N ASP A 32 0.09 -10.23 -12.66
CA ASP A 32 -0.95 -9.59 -13.47
C ASP A 32 -1.19 -8.13 -13.07
N ALA A 33 -1.15 -7.84 -11.77
CA ALA A 33 -1.28 -6.46 -11.26
C ALA A 33 -0.07 -5.60 -11.67
N ALA A 34 1.14 -6.15 -11.59
CA ALA A 34 2.36 -5.48 -12.02
C ALA A 34 2.32 -5.15 -13.52
N GLN A 35 1.88 -6.10 -14.36
CA GLN A 35 1.70 -5.87 -15.79
C GLN A 35 0.69 -4.75 -16.07
N LYS A 36 -0.46 -4.72 -15.41
CA LYS A 36 -1.47 -3.64 -15.55
C LYS A 36 -0.90 -2.26 -15.27
N PHE A 37 0.09 -2.16 -14.38
CA PHE A 37 0.74 -0.90 -14.04
C PHE A 37 2.09 -0.68 -14.74
N ALA A 38 2.48 -1.56 -15.67
CA ALA A 38 3.76 -1.53 -16.38
C ALA A 38 4.97 -1.51 -15.42
N VAL A 39 4.84 -2.18 -14.29
CA VAL A 39 5.92 -2.45 -13.33
C VAL A 39 6.78 -3.57 -13.89
N ASP A 40 8.10 -3.46 -13.77
CA ASP A 40 9.00 -4.55 -14.16
C ASP A 40 8.86 -5.70 -13.16
N THR A 41 8.56 -6.90 -13.67
CA THR A 41 8.39 -8.12 -12.87
C THR A 41 9.68 -8.91 -12.72
N THR A 42 10.73 -8.56 -13.48
CA THR A 42 11.98 -9.34 -13.53
C THR A 42 13.02 -8.91 -12.51
N GLY A 43 12.82 -7.78 -11.81
CA GLY A 43 13.80 -7.22 -10.88
C GLY A 43 15.07 -6.65 -11.53
N LYS A 44 15.16 -6.68 -12.87
CA LYS A 44 16.37 -6.31 -13.62
C LYS A 44 16.45 -4.83 -13.95
N ASP A 45 15.33 -4.12 -13.89
CA ASP A 45 15.28 -2.67 -14.14
C ASP A 45 15.22 -1.90 -12.80
N PRO A 46 16.35 -1.44 -12.25
CA PRO A 46 16.35 -0.75 -10.95
C PRO A 46 15.50 0.53 -10.93
N VAL A 47 15.10 1.06 -12.10
CA VAL A 47 14.20 2.21 -12.24
C VAL A 47 12.74 1.80 -12.14
N ARG A 48 12.38 0.65 -12.70
CA ARG A 48 10.99 0.18 -12.87
C ARG A 48 10.61 -0.99 -11.96
N SER A 49 11.57 -1.65 -11.30
CA SER A 49 11.32 -2.75 -10.38
C SER A 49 10.71 -2.26 -9.07
N ASN A 50 10.06 -3.17 -8.37
CA ASN A 50 9.55 -2.91 -7.03
C ASN A 50 10.68 -2.98 -6.00
N LEU A 51 10.60 -2.13 -4.99
CA LEU A 51 11.45 -2.22 -3.81
C LEU A 51 10.63 -2.78 -2.65
N ALA A 52 10.89 -4.04 -2.27
CA ALA A 52 10.32 -4.66 -1.09
C ALA A 52 10.93 -4.08 0.18
N VAL A 53 10.07 -3.61 1.08
CA VAL A 53 10.47 -3.07 2.39
C VAL A 53 9.54 -3.65 3.45
N SER A 54 10.13 -4.24 4.48
CA SER A 54 9.43 -4.66 5.70
C SER A 54 9.81 -3.78 6.88
N TRP A 55 8.81 -3.35 7.63
CA TRP A 55 8.95 -2.65 8.90
C TRP A 55 8.35 -3.50 10.01
N GLY A 56 9.17 -3.86 10.99
CA GLY A 56 8.72 -4.52 12.21
C GLY A 56 8.78 -3.58 13.41
N HIS A 57 7.75 -3.57 14.24
CA HIS A 57 7.80 -2.98 15.58
C HIS A 57 8.50 -3.97 16.52
N LEU A 58 9.84 -3.94 16.49
CA LEU A 58 10.73 -4.97 17.06
C LEU A 58 11.49 -4.50 18.31
N ARG A 59 11.27 -3.25 18.75
CA ARG A 59 11.94 -2.69 19.93
C ARG A 59 10.95 -1.97 20.82
N ASP A 60 11.18 -2.01 22.12
CA ASP A 60 10.56 -1.08 23.05
C ASP A 60 10.95 0.35 22.69
N SER A 61 10.04 1.29 22.89
CA SER A 61 10.30 2.70 22.58
C SER A 61 9.83 3.66 23.67
N GLN A 62 10.50 4.81 23.74
CA GLN A 62 10.10 5.96 24.55
C GLN A 62 10.44 7.23 23.76
N PRO A 63 9.59 7.62 22.79
CA PRO A 63 9.91 8.67 21.81
C PRO A 63 10.17 10.05 22.43
N VAL A 64 9.63 10.30 23.64
CA VAL A 64 9.81 11.54 24.39
C VAL A 64 10.44 11.20 25.74
N VAL A 65 11.53 11.88 26.10
CA VAL A 65 12.21 11.69 27.39
C VAL A 65 11.23 11.94 28.54
N GLY A 66 11.07 10.95 29.43
CA GLY A 66 10.10 11.00 30.52
C GLY A 66 8.64 10.75 30.12
N GLY A 67 8.36 10.49 28.83
CA GLY A 67 7.04 10.14 28.32
C GLY A 67 6.67 8.66 28.52
N PRO A 68 5.52 8.20 27.98
CA PRO A 68 5.12 6.79 28.05
C PRO A 68 6.13 5.87 27.36
N ARG A 69 6.33 4.68 27.93
CA ARG A 69 7.08 3.60 27.29
C ARG A 69 6.10 2.69 26.54
N TYR A 70 6.44 2.34 25.31
CA TYR A 70 5.66 1.45 24.47
C TYR A 70 6.41 0.13 24.32
N PRO A 71 5.88 -0.98 24.85
CA PRO A 71 6.48 -2.30 24.68
C PRO A 71 6.45 -2.74 23.22
N VAL A 72 7.47 -3.51 22.82
CA VAL A 72 7.52 -4.19 21.53
C VAL A 72 6.26 -5.04 21.31
N THR A 73 5.72 -4.99 20.09
CA THR A 73 4.50 -5.73 19.74
C THR A 73 4.75 -6.83 18.72
N LYS A 74 5.91 -6.83 18.03
CA LYS A 74 6.19 -7.71 16.88
C LYS A 74 5.15 -7.58 15.76
N GLY A 75 4.55 -6.40 15.63
CA GLY A 75 3.70 -6.09 14.48
C GLY A 75 4.59 -5.82 13.27
N GLU A 76 4.08 -6.12 12.09
CA GLU A 76 4.81 -6.02 10.83
C GLU A 76 3.96 -5.36 9.75
N TYR A 77 4.62 -4.52 8.94
CA TYR A 77 4.14 -4.07 7.65
C TYR A 77 5.15 -4.38 6.57
N ALA A 78 4.77 -5.17 5.58
CA ALA A 78 5.61 -5.48 4.42
C ALA A 78 4.90 -5.03 3.15
N ASN A 79 5.58 -4.20 2.37
CA ASN A 79 5.06 -3.65 1.13
C ASN A 79 6.19 -3.62 0.07
N ALA A 80 5.82 -3.74 -1.20
CA ALA A 80 6.67 -3.38 -2.33
C ALA A 80 6.27 -2.00 -2.86
N TYR A 81 7.26 -1.14 -3.09
CA TYR A 81 7.04 0.24 -3.50
C TYR A 81 7.55 0.48 -4.91
N ASN A 82 6.76 1.17 -5.72
CA ASN A 82 7.16 1.65 -7.03
C ASN A 82 6.76 3.12 -7.23
N PRO A 83 7.57 4.08 -6.75
CA PRO A 83 7.27 5.50 -6.90
C PRO A 83 7.10 5.94 -8.36
N LYS A 84 7.95 5.44 -9.27
CA LYS A 84 7.90 5.80 -10.70
C LYS A 84 6.58 5.39 -11.36
N ARG A 85 6.06 4.21 -11.02
CA ARG A 85 4.76 3.72 -11.50
C ARG A 85 3.58 4.13 -10.62
N GLY A 86 3.81 4.76 -9.47
CA GLY A 86 2.71 5.22 -8.61
C GLY A 86 1.99 4.09 -7.88
N VAL A 87 2.64 2.96 -7.61
CA VAL A 87 1.99 1.75 -7.06
C VAL A 87 2.66 1.29 -5.77
N ILE A 88 1.85 0.81 -4.85
CA ILE A 88 2.30 0.08 -3.65
C ILE A 88 1.63 -1.29 -3.68
N PHE A 89 2.41 -2.36 -3.52
CA PHE A 89 1.94 -3.72 -3.33
C PHE A 89 2.01 -4.05 -1.83
N ALA A 90 0.88 -4.04 -1.13
CA ALA A 90 0.80 -4.32 0.29
C ALA A 90 0.64 -5.83 0.53
N ARG A 91 1.65 -6.43 1.18
CA ARG A 91 1.72 -7.88 1.44
C ARG A 91 1.32 -8.23 2.87
N SER A 92 1.92 -7.58 3.86
CA SER A 92 1.67 -7.82 5.29
C SER A 92 1.13 -6.55 5.94
N ILE A 93 -0.06 -6.65 6.54
CA ILE A 93 -0.74 -5.53 7.24
C ILE A 93 -0.98 -5.90 8.72
N TYR A 94 -0.09 -6.69 9.33
CA TYR A 94 -0.21 -7.19 10.70
C TYR A 94 0.37 -6.22 11.74
N GLY A 95 -0.26 -5.05 11.89
CA GLY A 95 0.25 -3.96 12.72
C GLY A 95 0.36 -4.22 14.23
N PRO A 96 0.85 -3.23 15.00
CA PRO A 96 1.11 -3.37 16.43
C PRO A 96 -0.08 -3.80 17.29
N ARG A 97 -1.32 -3.49 16.88
CA ARG A 97 -2.52 -3.98 17.58
C ARG A 97 -2.67 -5.49 17.47
N THR A 98 -2.42 -6.06 16.29
CA THR A 98 -2.51 -7.51 16.07
C THR A 98 -1.34 -8.23 16.72
N GLY A 99 -0.11 -7.74 16.53
CA GLY A 99 1.07 -8.32 17.18
C GLY A 99 1.02 -8.21 18.72
N GLY A 100 0.53 -7.08 19.23
CA GLY A 100 0.42 -6.81 20.66
C GLY A 100 -0.52 -7.76 21.39
N LEU A 101 -1.64 -8.13 20.76
CA LEU A 101 -2.58 -9.12 21.29
C LEU A 101 -1.96 -10.52 21.47
N ARG A 102 -0.90 -10.84 20.72
CA ARG A 102 -0.18 -12.13 20.78
C ARG A 102 0.95 -12.14 21.82
N GLN A 103 1.23 -11.02 22.49
CA GLN A 103 2.25 -10.95 23.55
C GLN A 103 1.72 -11.51 24.88
N ASN A 104 2.64 -11.85 25.79
CA ASN A 104 2.31 -12.24 27.16
C ASN A 104 3.12 -11.40 28.17
N PRO A 105 2.50 -10.44 28.88
CA PRO A 105 1.08 -10.06 28.78
C PRO A 105 0.75 -9.36 27.44
N PRO A 106 -0.54 -9.34 27.01
CA PRO A 106 -0.95 -8.65 25.80
C PRO A 106 -0.70 -7.13 25.87
N VAL A 107 -0.19 -6.55 24.79
CA VAL A 107 -0.01 -5.09 24.64
C VAL A 107 -1.26 -4.51 23.96
N THR A 108 -2.05 -3.74 24.70
CA THR A 108 -3.35 -3.23 24.24
C THR A 108 -3.59 -1.78 24.68
N GLY A 109 -4.67 -1.17 24.19
CA GLY A 109 -5.09 0.18 24.60
C GLY A 109 -4.00 1.22 24.40
N SER A 110 -3.72 2.00 25.44
CA SER A 110 -2.70 3.07 25.43
C SER A 110 -1.25 2.56 25.46
N ALA A 111 -1.03 1.26 25.66
CA ALA A 111 0.30 0.66 25.57
C ALA A 111 0.74 0.38 24.12
N VAL A 112 -0.21 0.41 23.17
CA VAL A 112 0.12 0.34 21.74
C VAL A 112 0.77 1.66 21.31
N VAL A 113 1.89 1.54 20.61
CA VAL A 113 2.65 2.68 20.10
C VAL A 113 1.79 3.62 19.24
N PRO A 114 1.91 4.97 19.34
CA PRO A 114 1.07 5.89 18.58
C PRO A 114 1.27 5.80 17.06
N LEU A 115 2.52 5.62 16.60
CA LEU A 115 2.85 5.32 15.21
C LEU A 115 2.57 3.84 14.93
N SER A 116 1.28 3.44 14.97
CA SER A 116 0.84 2.06 14.78
C SER A 116 0.01 1.82 13.54
N GLN A 117 -0.35 2.86 12.79
CA GLN A 117 -1.24 2.71 11.64
C GLN A 117 -0.43 2.39 10.39
N TRP A 118 -0.93 1.46 9.58
CA TRP A 118 -0.31 1.10 8.30
C TRP A 118 -0.20 2.33 7.38
N SER A 119 -1.21 3.20 7.38
CA SER A 119 -1.22 4.44 6.58
C SER A 119 -0.03 5.33 6.90
N ASP A 120 0.31 5.50 8.17
CA ASP A 120 1.40 6.37 8.60
C ASP A 120 2.77 5.77 8.28
N VAL A 121 3.00 4.49 8.63
CA VAL A 121 4.28 3.81 8.33
C VAL A 121 4.53 3.74 6.83
N THR A 122 3.51 3.36 6.06
CA THR A 122 3.57 3.27 4.59
C THR A 122 3.80 4.64 3.95
N TYR A 123 3.16 5.69 4.47
CA TYR A 123 3.39 7.05 4.00
C TYR A 123 4.84 7.50 4.24
N LEU A 124 5.37 7.25 5.44
CA LEU A 124 6.74 7.66 5.78
C LEU A 124 7.76 7.01 4.83
N GLU A 125 7.59 5.72 4.54
CA GLU A 125 8.40 4.99 3.55
C GLU A 125 8.20 5.55 2.14
N TRP A 126 6.95 5.67 1.67
CA TRP A 126 6.63 6.23 0.35
C TRP A 126 7.25 7.61 0.15
N ASN A 127 7.12 8.48 1.16
CA ASN A 127 7.66 9.84 1.12
C ASN A 127 9.18 9.84 1.08
N TYR A 128 9.84 8.95 1.85
CA TYR A 128 11.29 8.77 1.85
C TYR A 128 11.80 8.34 0.48
N LEU A 129 11.22 7.28 -0.09
CA LEU A 129 11.57 6.79 -1.43
C LEU A 129 11.30 7.83 -2.54
N SER A 130 10.33 8.72 -2.32
CA SER A 130 10.01 9.80 -3.26
C SER A 130 10.88 11.07 -3.09
N LEU A 131 11.81 11.14 -2.11
CA LEU A 131 12.64 12.33 -1.91
C LEU A 131 13.56 12.61 -3.11
N ASN A 132 14.11 11.54 -3.71
CA ASN A 132 15.01 11.65 -4.85
C ASN A 132 14.26 11.80 -6.19
N LEU A 133 12.94 11.65 -6.17
CA LEU A 133 12.05 11.84 -7.32
C LEU A 133 10.84 12.69 -6.90
N PRO A 134 11.00 14.00 -6.62
CA PRO A 134 9.90 14.80 -6.06
C PRO A 134 8.62 14.79 -6.90
N SER A 135 8.74 14.56 -8.22
CA SER A 135 7.61 14.39 -9.14
C SER A 135 6.77 13.14 -8.87
N THR A 136 7.32 12.10 -8.22
CA THR A 136 6.64 10.84 -7.93
C THR A 136 5.90 10.84 -6.59
N ARG A 137 6.21 11.76 -5.66
CA ARG A 137 5.54 11.83 -4.35
C ARG A 137 4.02 11.95 -4.48
N GLN A 138 3.56 12.78 -5.41
CA GLN A 138 2.14 12.94 -5.75
C GLN A 138 1.68 11.97 -6.85
N GLY A 139 2.52 11.04 -7.28
CA GLY A 139 2.26 10.08 -8.36
C GLY A 139 1.49 8.83 -7.94
N LEU A 140 1.18 8.67 -6.65
CA LEU A 140 0.43 7.50 -6.15
C LEU A 140 -0.93 7.38 -6.87
N ARG A 141 -1.13 6.26 -7.56
CA ARG A 141 -2.30 5.95 -8.41
C ARG A 141 -2.95 4.60 -8.12
N ALA A 142 -2.29 3.68 -7.40
CA ALA A 142 -2.89 2.43 -6.99
C ALA A 142 -2.23 1.83 -5.75
N ILE A 143 -3.00 1.04 -5.02
CA ILE A 143 -2.51 0.11 -4.00
C ILE A 143 -3.07 -1.26 -4.32
N VAL A 144 -2.19 -2.24 -4.48
CA VAL A 144 -2.54 -3.65 -4.67
C VAL A 144 -2.39 -4.33 -3.32
N GLN A 145 -3.40 -5.06 -2.88
CA GLN A 145 -3.35 -5.85 -1.65
C GLN A 145 -3.37 -7.31 -2.04
N SER A 146 -2.34 -8.03 -1.65
CA SER A 146 -2.18 -9.46 -1.94
C SER A 146 -2.64 -10.32 -0.78
N ASP A 147 -3.00 -11.56 -1.12
CA ASP A 147 -3.30 -12.66 -0.19
C ASP A 147 -4.08 -12.19 1.05
N ILE A 148 -5.30 -11.72 0.81
CA ILE A 148 -6.15 -11.15 1.85
C ILE A 148 -6.66 -12.28 2.75
N GLY A 149 -5.95 -12.55 3.84
CA GLY A 149 -6.37 -13.50 4.89
C GLY A 149 -7.38 -12.93 5.89
N ASN A 150 -7.86 -11.70 5.73
CA ASN A 150 -8.78 -11.07 6.67
C ASN A 150 -10.23 -11.55 6.45
N ALA A 151 -10.74 -12.37 7.38
CA ALA A 151 -12.09 -12.94 7.29
C ALA A 151 -13.22 -11.90 7.16
N ASN A 152 -13.09 -10.72 7.78
CA ASN A 152 -14.11 -9.66 7.66
C ASN A 152 -14.09 -9.05 6.25
N THR A 153 -12.90 -8.82 5.69
CA THR A 153 -12.74 -8.35 4.31
C THR A 153 -13.30 -9.38 3.33
N ASN A 154 -12.91 -10.65 3.42
CA ASN A 154 -13.39 -11.71 2.53
C ASN A 154 -14.91 -11.90 2.63
N SER A 155 -15.47 -11.84 3.84
CA SER A 155 -16.92 -11.88 4.04
C SER A 155 -17.64 -10.73 3.34
N LEU A 156 -17.07 -9.52 3.38
CA LEU A 156 -17.67 -8.35 2.75
C LEU A 156 -17.49 -8.35 1.22
N ILE A 157 -16.37 -8.86 0.71
CA ILE A 157 -16.15 -9.12 -0.72
C ILE A 157 -17.22 -10.10 -1.23
N ALA A 158 -17.37 -11.26 -0.58
CA ALA A 158 -18.34 -12.28 -0.98
C ALA A 158 -19.79 -11.75 -0.97
N LYS A 159 -20.18 -11.02 0.08
CA LYS A 159 -21.51 -10.37 0.15
C LYS A 159 -21.72 -9.34 -0.95
N THR A 160 -20.68 -8.56 -1.26
CA THR A 160 -20.76 -7.53 -2.29
C THR A 160 -20.93 -8.15 -3.68
N LEU A 161 -20.14 -9.19 -4.00
CA LEU A 161 -20.22 -9.88 -5.28
C LEU A 161 -21.58 -10.59 -5.44
N SER A 162 -22.03 -11.30 -4.41
CA SER A 162 -23.33 -11.96 -4.40
C SER A 162 -24.48 -10.97 -4.63
N ALA A 163 -24.47 -9.82 -3.95
CA ALA A 163 -25.48 -8.77 -4.13
C ALA A 163 -25.42 -8.11 -5.52
N ALA A 164 -24.24 -8.10 -6.15
CA ALA A 164 -24.05 -7.63 -7.52
C ALA A 164 -24.35 -8.71 -8.59
N GLY A 165 -24.79 -9.92 -8.19
CA GLY A 165 -25.10 -11.01 -9.11
C GLY A 165 -23.88 -11.60 -9.81
N THR A 166 -22.72 -11.54 -9.18
CA THR A 166 -21.45 -12.02 -9.73
C THR A 166 -20.67 -12.82 -8.67
N SER A 167 -19.55 -13.41 -9.08
CA SER A 167 -18.67 -14.21 -8.22
C SER A 167 -17.24 -13.71 -8.33
N LEU A 168 -16.38 -14.15 -7.42
CA LEU A 168 -14.95 -13.93 -7.55
C LEU A 168 -14.44 -14.77 -8.74
N THR A 169 -13.53 -14.21 -9.51
CA THR A 169 -12.93 -14.86 -10.69
C THR A 169 -11.45 -14.53 -10.74
N ASN A 170 -10.72 -15.29 -11.56
CA ASN A 170 -9.33 -14.99 -11.92
C ASN A 170 -9.19 -13.54 -12.39
N TYR A 171 -7.95 -13.04 -12.42
CA TYR A 171 -7.52 -11.63 -12.57
C TYR A 171 -8.47 -10.62 -13.23
N SER A 172 -9.14 -10.98 -14.35
CA SER A 172 -10.22 -10.15 -14.93
C SER A 172 -11.19 -9.61 -13.86
N GLY A 173 -11.48 -10.43 -12.84
CA GLY A 173 -12.09 -10.04 -11.58
C GLY A 173 -13.39 -9.24 -11.73
N ARG A 174 -13.71 -8.47 -10.69
CA ARG A 174 -14.80 -7.51 -10.72
C ARG A 174 -14.33 -6.15 -10.24
N THR A 175 -14.55 -5.13 -11.06
CA THR A 175 -14.26 -3.73 -10.72
C THR A 175 -15.56 -3.00 -10.40
N PHE A 176 -15.58 -2.29 -9.27
CA PHE A 176 -16.63 -1.35 -8.90
C PHE A 176 -16.04 0.06 -8.84
N SER A 177 -16.73 1.03 -9.44
CA SER A 177 -16.24 2.40 -9.59
C SER A 177 -17.15 3.42 -8.92
N ILE A 178 -16.56 4.46 -8.33
CA ILE A 178 -17.30 5.60 -7.77
C ILE A 178 -18.11 6.36 -8.84
N ASP A 179 -17.70 6.24 -10.11
CA ASP A 179 -18.36 6.93 -11.23
C ASP A 179 -19.58 6.16 -11.78
N VAL A 180 -19.81 4.93 -11.32
CA VAL A 180 -20.94 4.10 -11.77
C VAL A 180 -22.02 4.13 -10.69
N GLY A 181 -23.00 5.02 -10.85
CA GLY A 181 -24.02 5.28 -9.83
C GLY A 181 -24.81 4.03 -9.40
N ALA A 182 -25.08 3.10 -10.31
CA ALA A 182 -25.77 1.85 -10.01
C ALA A 182 -24.95 0.86 -9.14
N GLU A 183 -23.64 1.08 -9.02
CA GLU A 183 -22.70 0.23 -8.29
C GLU A 183 -22.10 0.92 -7.06
N LEU A 184 -22.56 2.14 -6.74
CA LEU A 184 -21.97 2.96 -5.68
C LEU A 184 -22.05 2.31 -4.30
N ASN A 185 -23.11 1.57 -4.02
CA ASN A 185 -23.27 0.78 -2.80
C ASN A 185 -22.22 -0.35 -2.70
N PHE A 186 -21.90 -1.02 -3.81
CA PHE A 186 -20.89 -2.07 -3.86
C PHE A 186 -19.48 -1.49 -3.67
N PHE A 187 -19.18 -0.39 -4.35
CA PHE A 187 -17.95 0.37 -4.14
C PHE A 187 -17.81 0.80 -2.67
N ALA A 188 -18.87 1.38 -2.08
CA ALA A 188 -18.86 1.82 -0.68
C ALA A 188 -18.68 0.65 0.31
N ALA A 189 -19.30 -0.50 0.03
CA ALA A 189 -19.12 -1.71 0.84
C ALA A 189 -17.65 -2.17 0.84
N LEU A 190 -17.02 -2.25 -0.34
CA LEU A 190 -15.60 -2.63 -0.44
C LEU A 190 -14.67 -1.58 0.19
N LEU A 191 -14.99 -0.29 0.03
CA LEU A 191 -14.24 0.81 0.65
C LEU A 191 -14.27 0.74 2.19
N ALA A 192 -15.35 0.23 2.76
CA ALA A 192 -15.52 0.05 4.20
C ALA A 192 -14.77 -1.18 4.76
N THR A 193 -14.13 -2.00 3.92
CA THR A 193 -13.31 -3.12 4.40
C THR A 193 -12.10 -2.60 5.20
N PRO A 194 -11.62 -3.34 6.21
CA PRO A 194 -10.37 -3.00 6.91
C PRO A 194 -9.21 -2.77 5.94
N ASN A 195 -9.12 -3.62 4.92
CA ASN A 195 -8.18 -3.61 3.82
C ASN A 195 -8.21 -2.28 3.02
N ALA A 196 -9.37 -1.84 2.53
CA ALA A 196 -9.46 -0.58 1.79
C ALA A 196 -9.35 0.68 2.69
N SER A 197 -9.79 0.60 3.94
CA SER A 197 -9.82 1.73 4.86
C SER A 197 -8.43 2.33 5.13
N GLY A 198 -7.38 1.48 5.19
CA GLY A 198 -5.99 1.94 5.34
C GLY A 198 -5.56 2.89 4.23
N THR A 199 -5.97 2.59 2.98
CA THR A 199 -5.73 3.46 1.83
C THR A 199 -6.49 4.78 1.94
N ALA A 200 -7.74 4.75 2.40
CA ALA A 200 -8.50 5.98 2.63
C ALA A 200 -7.84 6.86 3.70
N TRP A 201 -7.37 6.28 4.81
CA TRP A 201 -6.64 6.99 5.86
C TRP A 201 -5.32 7.57 5.36
N LEU A 202 -4.55 6.81 4.57
CA LEU A 202 -3.33 7.29 3.91
C LEU A 202 -3.59 8.57 3.12
N LEU A 203 -4.60 8.56 2.25
CA LEU A 203 -4.92 9.72 1.41
C LEU A 203 -5.46 10.91 2.22
N LEU A 204 -6.25 10.65 3.27
CA LEU A 204 -6.86 11.68 4.10
C LEU A 204 -5.82 12.38 4.99
N GLN A 205 -5.01 11.61 5.71
CA GLN A 205 -4.04 12.13 6.69
C GLN A 205 -2.86 12.83 6.02
N HIS A 206 -2.47 12.37 4.82
CA HIS A 206 -1.30 12.87 4.11
C HIS A 206 -1.67 13.67 2.84
N ARG A 207 -2.88 14.23 2.82
CA ARG A 207 -3.41 15.05 1.71
C ARG A 207 -2.49 16.20 1.32
N ALA A 208 -1.84 16.84 2.30
CA ALA A 208 -0.96 17.99 2.03
C ALA A 208 0.25 17.59 1.18
N GLN A 209 0.72 16.35 1.30
CA GLN A 209 1.93 15.86 0.66
C GLN A 209 1.64 15.01 -0.59
N LEU A 210 0.57 14.22 -0.56
CA LEU A 210 0.11 13.42 -1.70
C LEU A 210 -0.74 14.23 -2.69
N GLY A 211 -1.19 15.42 -2.30
CA GLY A 211 -2.19 16.18 -3.04
C GLY A 211 -3.61 15.70 -2.76
N TRP A 212 -4.60 16.44 -3.24
CA TRP A 212 -6.00 16.07 -3.05
C TRP A 212 -6.37 14.92 -4.01
N LYS A 213 -6.38 13.70 -3.45
CA LYS A 213 -6.70 12.45 -4.16
C LYS A 213 -8.01 11.83 -3.67
N GLN A 214 -8.52 10.89 -4.44
CA GLN A 214 -9.64 10.03 -4.06
C GLN A 214 -9.45 8.61 -4.60
N ILE A 215 -10.02 7.63 -3.91
CA ILE A 215 -10.19 6.28 -4.43
C ILE A 215 -11.32 6.32 -5.46
N ASN A 216 -11.09 5.78 -6.66
CA ASN A 216 -12.08 5.82 -7.74
C ASN A 216 -12.58 4.46 -8.22
N TYR A 217 -11.82 3.40 -7.99
CA TYR A 217 -12.33 2.05 -8.20
C TYR A 217 -11.71 1.09 -7.20
N ILE A 218 -12.40 -0.02 -6.98
CA ILE A 218 -11.87 -1.18 -6.30
C ILE A 218 -12.11 -2.38 -7.21
N GLN A 219 -11.04 -3.06 -7.60
CA GLN A 219 -11.10 -4.35 -8.29
C GLN A 219 -10.82 -5.46 -7.29
N VAL A 220 -11.61 -6.53 -7.34
CA VAL A 220 -11.39 -7.76 -6.57
C VAL A 220 -11.19 -8.92 -7.53
N TYR A 221 -10.26 -9.81 -7.23
CA TYR A 221 -9.96 -11.00 -8.03
C TYR A 221 -9.31 -12.08 -7.14
N CYS A 222 -9.19 -13.30 -7.65
CA CYS A 222 -8.45 -14.37 -6.99
C CYS A 222 -7.41 -15.02 -7.90
N VAL A 223 -6.52 -15.77 -7.26
CA VAL A 223 -5.76 -16.88 -7.86
C VAL A 223 -6.30 -18.17 -7.23
N PHE A 224 -6.27 -19.28 -7.98
CA PHE A 224 -6.82 -20.58 -7.54
C PHE A 224 -8.30 -20.49 -7.07
N CYS A 225 -9.11 -19.75 -7.82
CA CYS A 225 -10.50 -19.48 -7.45
C CYS A 225 -11.32 -20.76 -7.28
N GLY A 226 -11.96 -20.90 -6.12
CA GLY A 226 -12.76 -22.07 -5.77
C GLY A 226 -11.97 -23.29 -5.28
N ASP A 227 -10.64 -23.20 -5.20
CA ASP A 227 -9.78 -24.20 -4.57
C ASP A 227 -9.54 -23.89 -3.08
N ASP A 228 -9.02 -24.86 -2.32
CA ASP A 228 -8.69 -24.69 -0.90
C ASP A 228 -7.54 -23.68 -0.68
N ASP A 229 -6.75 -23.43 -1.72
CA ASP A 229 -5.64 -22.48 -1.76
C ASP A 229 -6.07 -21.14 -2.44
N GLU A 230 -7.37 -20.81 -2.46
CA GLU A 230 -7.86 -19.54 -3.04
C GLU A 230 -7.23 -18.32 -2.35
N GLU A 231 -6.51 -17.53 -3.14
CA GLU A 231 -5.91 -16.29 -2.68
C GLU A 231 -6.72 -15.10 -3.20
N THR A 232 -7.22 -14.26 -2.30
CA THR A 232 -8.01 -13.08 -2.66
C THR A 232 -7.16 -11.81 -2.74
N TYR A 233 -7.36 -11.03 -3.80
CA TYR A 233 -6.62 -9.80 -4.06
C TYR A 233 -7.54 -8.59 -4.24
N MET A 234 -7.03 -7.39 -3.95
CA MET A 234 -7.70 -6.12 -4.22
C MET A 234 -6.77 -5.11 -4.92
N ILE A 235 -7.23 -4.48 -6.00
CA ILE A 235 -6.61 -3.26 -6.55
C ILE A 235 -7.48 -2.06 -6.16
N ILE A 236 -6.89 -1.15 -5.40
CA ILE A 236 -7.51 0.11 -5.00
C ILE A 236 -6.97 1.21 -5.91
N GLY A 237 -7.79 1.63 -6.87
CA GLY A 237 -7.46 2.67 -7.83
C GLY A 237 -7.60 4.06 -7.23
N ILE A 238 -6.60 4.92 -7.49
CA ILE A 238 -6.51 6.27 -6.95
C ILE A 238 -6.33 7.27 -8.10
N ARG A 239 -7.04 8.40 -8.02
CA ARG A 239 -6.87 9.53 -8.94
C ARG A 239 -6.86 10.85 -8.20
N ALA A 240 -6.49 11.93 -8.88
CA ALA A 240 -6.71 13.28 -8.39
C ALA A 240 -8.22 13.51 -8.14
N HIS A 241 -8.56 14.20 -7.05
CA HIS A 241 -9.93 14.57 -6.78
C HIS A 241 -10.42 15.58 -7.84
N PRO A 242 -11.68 15.49 -8.34
CA PRO A 242 -12.19 16.38 -9.38
C PRO A 242 -12.03 17.87 -9.05
N ALA A 243 -12.24 18.25 -7.79
CA ALA A 243 -12.02 19.61 -7.32
C ALA A 243 -10.55 20.07 -7.38
N ALA A 244 -9.58 19.14 -7.29
CA ALA A 244 -8.17 19.44 -7.47
C ALA A 244 -7.84 19.73 -8.94
N ALA A 245 -8.45 18.97 -9.86
CA ALA A 245 -8.33 19.21 -11.30
C ALA A 245 -8.98 20.56 -11.70
N ALA A 246 -10.11 20.92 -11.08
CA ALA A 246 -10.75 22.21 -11.30
C ALA A 246 -9.92 23.39 -10.77
N ALA A 247 -9.23 23.23 -9.62
CA ALA A 247 -8.34 24.24 -9.07
C ALA A 247 -7.04 24.44 -9.87
N GLY A 248 -6.64 23.44 -10.67
CA GLY A 248 -5.47 23.49 -11.57
C GLY A 248 -5.76 24.04 -12.97
N GLY A 249 -6.99 24.52 -13.23
CA GLY A 249 -7.46 25.03 -14.52
C GLY A 249 -6.88 26.38 -14.95
N ALA A 250 -5.56 26.54 -14.88
CA ALA A 250 -4.77 27.56 -15.56
C ALA A 250 -3.31 27.08 -15.68
N GLY A 251 -3.08 25.87 -16.21
CA GLY A 251 -1.71 25.40 -16.41
C GLY A 251 -1.57 23.92 -16.73
N GLY A 252 -1.67 23.59 -18.03
CA GLY A 252 -0.93 22.49 -18.65
C GLY A 252 -1.28 21.06 -18.23
N SER A 253 -1.99 20.36 -19.11
CA SER A 253 -1.98 18.90 -19.18
C SER A 253 -0.54 18.38 -19.29
N ARG A 254 0.10 18.00 -18.19
CA ARG A 254 1.34 17.22 -18.25
C ARG A 254 0.98 15.79 -18.67
N ARG A 255 1.14 15.51 -19.97
CA ARG A 255 1.47 14.16 -20.42
C ARG A 255 2.68 13.71 -19.62
N TYR A 256 2.57 12.58 -18.92
CA TYR A 256 3.73 11.83 -18.47
C TYR A 256 4.48 11.43 -19.74
N LEU A 257 5.51 12.18 -20.10
CA LEU A 257 6.43 11.78 -21.15
C LEU A 257 7.39 10.76 -20.52
N ASP A 258 7.49 9.61 -21.17
CA ASP A 258 8.64 8.72 -21.06
C ASP A 258 9.88 9.52 -21.47
N ASP A 259 10.64 10.03 -20.50
CA ASP A 259 11.98 10.58 -20.74
C ASP A 259 13.00 9.54 -20.28
N ASP A 260 13.69 8.94 -21.24
CA ASP A 260 14.74 7.91 -21.10
C ASP A 260 16.07 8.45 -20.51
N ASN A 261 16.03 9.52 -19.71
CA ASN A 261 17.24 10.21 -19.22
C ASN A 261 17.47 10.08 -17.70
N ASP A 262 16.77 9.15 -17.03
CA ASP A 262 16.78 8.99 -15.56
C ASP A 262 17.86 8.05 -15.01
N ASN A 263 18.69 7.43 -15.86
CA ASN A 263 19.70 6.44 -15.44
C ASN A 263 20.75 6.98 -14.44
N GLU A 264 21.03 8.29 -14.43
CA GLU A 264 22.01 8.89 -13.50
C GLU A 264 21.46 9.11 -12.07
N LEU A 265 20.13 9.19 -11.90
CA LEU A 265 19.49 9.38 -10.58
C LEU A 265 19.36 8.07 -9.79
N TYR A 266 19.29 6.93 -10.49
CA TYR A 266 19.14 5.60 -9.89
C TYR A 266 20.47 4.91 -9.56
N ALA A 267 21.59 5.44 -10.05
CA ALA A 267 22.93 4.99 -9.64
C ALA A 267 23.23 5.24 -8.14
N ALA A 268 22.41 6.04 -7.45
CA ALA A 268 22.53 6.32 -6.02
C ALA A 268 21.71 5.38 -5.10
N LEU A 269 20.84 4.52 -5.65
CA LEU A 269 20.08 3.54 -4.85
C LEU A 269 20.93 2.51 -4.10
N PRO A 270 22.07 2.01 -4.64
CA PRO A 270 22.97 1.13 -3.88
C PRO A 270 23.50 1.79 -2.60
N ALA A 271 23.71 3.11 -2.59
CA ALA A 271 24.17 3.83 -1.41
C ALA A 271 23.10 3.97 -0.30
N LEU A 272 21.82 3.76 -0.63
CA LEU A 272 20.70 3.72 0.33
C LEU A 272 20.46 2.31 0.91
N LEU A 273 21.01 1.27 0.28
CA LEU A 273 20.96 -0.11 0.77
C LEU A 273 22.10 -0.45 1.75
N GLU A 274 23.13 0.41 1.82
CA GLU A 274 24.33 0.21 2.66
C GLU A 274 24.46 1.21 3.84
N ALA A 275 23.44 2.03 4.13
CA ALA A 275 23.42 3.01 5.23
C ALA A 275 22.31 2.74 6.24
#